data_AF-A0A1G7Q1Q1-F1
#
_entry.id   AF-A0A1G7Q1Q1-F1
#
_cell.length_a   1.000
_cell.length_b   1.000
_cell.length_c   1.000
_cell.angle_alpha   90.00
_cell.angle_beta   90.00
_cell.angle_gamma   90.00
#
_symmetry.space_group_name_H-M   'P 1'
#
loop_
_entity.id
_entity.type
_entity.pdbx_description
1 polymer ?
#
loop_
_entity_poly.entity_id
_entity_poly.type
_entity_poly.pdbx_seq_one_letter_code
_entity_poly.pdbx_strand_id
1 'polypeptide(L)'
;MMRRRNRTKAGLWMLAALSVAAGAELPGAARADDQNQVSVSSMSIDARRDVERRVDEVANRIANSKSFFEEDHLPIHIKSQFDPVGQSLLMEVDERFGPVSGYVEMENLQSEIANEIWPMLENIRGFQGLDWRYGGKDLYFWFPGDRREPEKSKRTKPTSRNGLGSVLINDGHGYYYHHGFHDWRFQREPANGIIEDRVTSEIATPLWAWLSMDGVAVKSSRESSFGNHEPSGKPLYLMAARYLLERSLPERPDIWHSLPDDVSDLREYREDIRSRPLFANALGVDAMISIHTNASDNTSVRGTRVFSQPGRPESAEFASMALCYMREHIHASKAYEDFAVAPNPQFSDKGENRLADMPAIIVELGFHTNAEDAAALKDPLFVGSAMRGLAKAYRLFRNGERCEEFAVRVPDKAESIVGDVTKIPITWTGHPDYPMSVSAERGWAMVPEAPAEQRVDLGYQCLDDDVGRSPFALKVVGRDFAGIETKPAEIIMTCLPRPEIGVAQR
;
A
#
# COMPACT_ATOMS: atom_id res chain seq x y z
N MET A 1 51.55 -49.58 22.16
CA MET A 1 51.17 -51.01 22.18
C MET A 1 49.67 -51.11 21.86
N MET A 2 49.34 -51.90 20.82
CA MET A 2 48.05 -52.39 20.26
C MET A 2 46.72 -51.69 20.63
N ARG A 3 45.97 -51.05 19.70
CA ARG A 3 45.11 -51.54 18.57
C ARG A 3 43.90 -52.42 18.96
N ARG A 4 42.69 -51.92 18.65
CA ARG A 4 41.53 -52.59 17.99
C ARG A 4 40.49 -51.50 17.64
N ARG A 5 40.37 -51.03 16.38
CA ARG A 5 39.46 -51.45 15.29
C ARG A 5 38.00 -51.69 15.70
N ASN A 6 37.08 -50.87 15.17
CA ASN A 6 36.07 -51.35 14.24
C ASN A 6 35.54 -50.24 13.31
N ARG A 7 35.40 -50.61 12.03
CA ARG A 7 34.83 -49.86 10.92
C ARG A 7 33.39 -50.33 10.72
N THR A 8 32.48 -49.43 10.37
CA THR A 8 31.28 -49.77 9.61
C THR A 8 31.15 -48.82 8.42
N LYS A 9 30.88 -49.43 7.26
CA LYS A 9 30.70 -48.83 5.95
C LYS A 9 29.21 -48.58 5.72
N ALA A 10 28.87 -47.45 5.12
CA ALA A 10 27.69 -47.27 4.26
C ALA A 10 28.11 -46.14 3.29
N GLY A 11 28.05 -46.24 1.98
CA GLY A 11 27.19 -47.04 1.11
C GLY A 11 26.71 -46.08 0.03
N LEU A 12 27.62 -45.76 -0.90
CA LEU A 12 27.41 -44.86 -2.03
C LEU A 12 26.42 -45.53 -2.99
N TRP A 13 25.25 -44.93 -3.19
CA TRP A 13 24.32 -45.33 -4.25
C TRP A 13 24.23 -44.18 -5.27
N MET A 14 24.88 -44.41 -6.41
CA MET A 14 24.55 -43.77 -7.68
C MET A 14 23.15 -44.23 -8.08
N LEU A 15 22.27 -43.28 -8.41
CA LEU A 15 21.08 -43.57 -9.20
C LEU A 15 21.19 -42.84 -10.53
N ALA A 16 21.12 -43.66 -11.56
CA ALA A 16 21.27 -43.33 -12.96
C ALA A 16 20.10 -42.44 -13.45
N ALA A 17 20.45 -41.55 -14.37
CA ALA A 17 19.53 -40.82 -15.22
C ALA A 17 18.66 -41.80 -16.02
N LEU A 18 17.34 -41.62 -15.95
CA LEU A 18 16.39 -42.11 -16.93
C LEU A 18 15.66 -40.91 -17.52
N SER A 19 16.07 -40.56 -18.73
CA SER A 19 15.43 -39.58 -19.59
C SER A 19 14.12 -40.18 -20.11
N VAL A 20 12.98 -39.67 -19.63
CA VAL A 20 11.70 -39.83 -20.31
C VAL A 20 11.31 -38.47 -20.84
N ALA A 21 11.45 -38.32 -22.16
CA ALA A 21 10.89 -37.20 -22.89
C ALA A 21 9.37 -37.37 -22.93
N ALA A 22 8.65 -36.55 -22.17
CA ALA A 22 7.24 -36.29 -22.36
C ALA A 22 7.10 -34.78 -22.57
N GLY A 23 6.76 -34.38 -23.79
CA GLY A 23 6.44 -33.00 -24.11
C GLY A 23 5.22 -32.57 -23.31
N ALA A 24 5.42 -31.67 -22.37
CA ALA A 24 4.38 -30.84 -21.80
C ALA A 24 4.72 -29.42 -22.23
N GLU A 25 3.91 -28.88 -23.14
CA GLU A 25 3.89 -27.45 -23.43
C GLU A 25 3.66 -26.71 -22.11
N LEU A 26 4.65 -25.92 -21.70
CA LEU A 26 4.53 -25.01 -20.58
C LEU A 26 3.44 -23.98 -20.95
N PRO A 27 2.36 -23.82 -20.17
CA PRO A 27 1.45 -22.71 -20.37
C PRO A 27 2.26 -21.44 -20.15
N GLY A 28 2.34 -20.60 -21.19
CA GLY A 28 2.94 -19.29 -21.10
C GLY A 28 2.35 -18.52 -19.93
N ALA A 29 3.20 -17.75 -19.25
CA ALA A 29 2.81 -16.80 -18.23
C ALA A 29 1.66 -15.94 -18.77
N ALA A 30 0.44 -16.25 -18.31
CA ALA A 30 -0.72 -15.46 -18.61
C ALA A 30 -0.51 -14.09 -17.98
N ARG A 31 -0.61 -13.05 -18.80
CA ARG A 31 -0.98 -11.71 -18.34
C ARG A 31 -2.16 -11.87 -17.39
N ALA A 32 -2.15 -11.15 -16.27
CA ALA A 32 -3.36 -11.00 -15.46
C ALA A 32 -4.48 -10.53 -16.38
N ASP A 33 -5.40 -11.44 -16.68
CA ASP A 33 -6.49 -11.24 -17.61
C ASP A 33 -7.48 -10.24 -17.01
N ASP A 34 -7.73 -9.14 -17.72
CA ASP A 34 -8.86 -8.23 -17.50
C ASP A 34 -10.19 -8.89 -17.97
N GLN A 35 -10.26 -10.23 -17.93
CA GLN A 35 -11.34 -11.06 -18.46
C GLN A 35 -11.96 -11.94 -17.36
N ASN A 36 -12.73 -11.33 -16.44
CA ASN A 36 -13.95 -11.89 -15.81
C ASN A 36 -14.45 -11.11 -14.57
N GLN A 37 -14.04 -9.85 -14.35
CA GLN A 37 -14.60 -9.10 -13.23
C GLN A 37 -16.05 -8.69 -13.50
N VAL A 38 -16.98 -9.24 -12.72
CA VAL A 38 -18.42 -8.98 -12.82
C VAL A 38 -18.77 -7.84 -11.87
N SER A 39 -19.53 -6.85 -12.33
CA SER A 39 -20.10 -5.80 -11.46
C SER A 39 -21.26 -6.35 -10.62
N VAL A 40 -21.57 -5.77 -9.46
CA VAL A 40 -22.72 -6.19 -8.63
C VAL A 40 -24.03 -6.13 -9.42
N SER A 41 -24.18 -5.09 -10.25
CA SER A 41 -25.33 -4.90 -11.13
C SER A 41 -25.49 -5.98 -12.21
N SER A 42 -24.40 -6.62 -12.63
CA SER A 42 -24.41 -7.67 -13.64
C SER A 42 -24.53 -9.09 -13.07
N MET A 43 -24.43 -9.26 -11.76
CA MET A 43 -24.63 -10.56 -11.11
C MET A 43 -26.10 -10.96 -11.13
N SER A 44 -26.37 -12.25 -11.34
CA SER A 44 -27.73 -12.78 -11.17
C SER A 44 -28.18 -12.67 -9.70
N ILE A 45 -29.50 -12.73 -9.47
CA ILE A 45 -30.06 -12.74 -8.10
C ILE A 45 -29.51 -13.93 -7.30
N ASP A 46 -29.44 -15.11 -7.92
CA ASP A 46 -28.96 -16.32 -7.24
C ASP A 46 -27.46 -16.24 -6.91
N ALA A 47 -26.64 -15.71 -7.83
CA ALA A 47 -25.22 -15.52 -7.58
C ALA A 47 -24.96 -14.54 -6.42
N ARG A 48 -25.74 -13.46 -6.31
CA ARG A 48 -25.68 -12.54 -5.17
C ARG A 48 -26.07 -13.24 -3.87
N ARG A 49 -27.21 -13.94 -3.86
CA ARG A 49 -27.70 -14.67 -2.68
C ARG A 49 -26.74 -15.74 -2.17
N ASP A 50 -26.04 -16.41 -3.08
CA ASP A 50 -25.05 -17.41 -2.70
C ASP A 50 -23.82 -16.79 -2.02
N VAL A 51 -23.38 -15.61 -2.48
CA VAL A 51 -22.32 -14.86 -1.82
C VAL A 51 -22.80 -14.28 -0.48
N GLU A 52 -23.98 -13.66 -0.44
CA GLU A 52 -24.61 -13.13 0.78
C GLU A 52 -24.71 -14.22 1.88
N ARG A 53 -25.21 -15.42 1.55
CA ARG A 53 -25.29 -16.54 2.51
C ARG A 53 -23.93 -16.93 3.09
N ARG A 54 -22.88 -16.98 2.25
CA ARG A 54 -21.52 -17.31 2.70
C ARG A 54 -20.92 -16.21 3.57
N VAL A 55 -21.19 -14.95 3.22
CA VAL A 55 -20.78 -13.79 4.03
C VAL A 55 -21.48 -13.84 5.39
N ASP A 56 -22.79 -14.09 5.43
CA ASP A 56 -23.56 -14.20 6.67
C ASP A 56 -22.97 -15.27 7.59
N GLU A 57 -22.68 -16.47 7.07
CA GLU A 57 -22.08 -17.56 7.82
C GLU A 57 -20.73 -17.16 8.44
N VAL A 58 -19.85 -16.53 7.65
CA VAL A 58 -18.52 -16.10 8.10
C VAL A 58 -18.62 -14.95 9.10
N ALA A 59 -19.42 -13.93 8.81
CA ALA A 59 -19.58 -12.75 9.65
C ALA A 59 -20.12 -13.10 11.03
N ASN A 60 -21.19 -13.91 11.09
CA ASN A 60 -21.75 -14.36 12.38
C ASN A 60 -20.80 -15.27 13.14
N ARG A 61 -20.03 -16.13 12.46
CA ARG A 61 -19.04 -16.97 13.13
C ARG A 61 -17.95 -16.13 13.81
N ILE A 62 -17.40 -15.13 13.11
CA ILE A 62 -16.36 -14.24 13.62
C ILE A 62 -16.90 -13.35 14.74
N ALA A 63 -18.06 -12.71 14.52
CA ALA A 63 -18.66 -11.81 15.51
C ALA A 63 -18.94 -12.49 16.86
N ASN A 64 -19.06 -13.83 16.86
CA ASN A 64 -19.34 -14.62 18.05
C ASN A 64 -18.18 -15.56 18.46
N SER A 65 -16.99 -15.46 17.84
CA SER A 65 -15.83 -16.31 18.21
C SER A 65 -15.03 -15.76 19.39
N LYS A 66 -15.10 -14.44 19.63
CA LYS A 66 -14.44 -13.74 20.74
C LYS A 66 -15.28 -12.52 21.17
N SER A 67 -15.00 -11.97 22.35
CA SER A 67 -15.62 -10.72 22.79
C SER A 67 -14.90 -9.54 22.14
N PHE A 68 -15.63 -8.72 21.39
CA PHE A 68 -15.13 -7.45 20.84
C PHE A 68 -15.49 -6.25 21.73
N PHE A 69 -16.52 -6.40 22.56
CA PHE A 69 -17.05 -5.35 23.44
C PHE A 69 -16.90 -5.80 24.89
N GLU A 70 -16.44 -4.90 25.76
CA GLU A 70 -16.23 -5.20 27.18
C GLU A 70 -17.56 -5.23 27.96
N GLU A 71 -18.54 -4.44 27.52
CA GLU A 71 -19.82 -4.25 28.22
C GLU A 71 -20.97 -5.11 27.67
N ASP A 72 -20.79 -5.72 26.48
CA ASP A 72 -21.83 -6.51 25.82
C ASP A 72 -21.29 -7.90 25.40
N HIS A 73 -21.92 -8.94 25.94
CA HIS A 73 -21.56 -10.33 25.71
C HIS A 73 -22.68 -11.16 25.04
N LEU A 74 -23.78 -10.54 24.60
CA LEU A 74 -24.84 -11.30 23.94
C LEU A 74 -24.46 -11.61 22.48
N PRO A 75 -24.98 -12.70 21.89
CA PRO A 75 -24.68 -13.05 20.50
C PRO A 75 -25.00 -11.92 19.52
N ILE A 76 -24.07 -11.65 18.61
CA ILE A 76 -24.18 -10.63 17.56
C ILE A 76 -24.78 -11.27 16.31
N HIS A 77 -25.81 -10.64 15.75
CA HIS A 77 -26.39 -11.06 14.48
C HIS A 77 -26.02 -10.09 13.37
N ILE A 78 -25.54 -10.65 12.25
CA ILE A 78 -25.16 -9.89 11.07
C ILE A 78 -25.87 -10.47 9.84
N LYS A 79 -26.42 -9.61 8.99
CA LYS A 79 -26.96 -10.01 7.68
C LYS A 79 -26.42 -9.13 6.58
N SER A 80 -26.10 -9.75 5.46
CA SER A 80 -25.56 -9.08 4.30
C SER A 80 -26.55 -9.04 3.15
N GLN A 81 -26.51 -7.95 2.38
CA GLN A 81 -27.32 -7.78 1.18
C GLN A 81 -26.59 -6.89 0.18
N PHE A 82 -26.46 -7.33 -1.07
CA PHE A 82 -25.89 -6.47 -2.10
C PHE A 82 -26.80 -5.28 -2.40
N ASP A 83 -26.20 -4.09 -2.53
CA ASP A 83 -26.79 -2.93 -3.18
C ASP A 83 -26.25 -2.83 -4.63
N PRO A 84 -27.05 -3.21 -5.63
CA PRO A 84 -26.61 -3.19 -7.03
C PRO A 84 -26.46 -1.77 -7.59
N VAL A 85 -27.12 -0.79 -6.97
CA VAL A 85 -27.07 0.61 -7.38
C VAL A 85 -25.79 1.25 -6.83
N GLY A 86 -25.54 1.06 -5.53
CA GLY A 86 -24.33 1.52 -4.85
C GLY A 86 -23.08 0.71 -5.18
N GLN A 87 -23.19 -0.45 -5.84
CA GLN A 87 -22.10 -1.41 -6.06
C GLN A 87 -21.42 -1.80 -4.73
N SER A 88 -22.17 -1.93 -3.65
CA SER A 88 -21.67 -2.20 -2.30
C SER A 88 -22.35 -3.42 -1.68
N LEU A 89 -21.84 -3.87 -0.53
CA LEU A 89 -22.47 -4.88 0.29
C LEU A 89 -22.95 -4.24 1.60
N LEU A 90 -24.26 -4.19 1.79
CA LEU A 90 -24.89 -3.79 3.04
C LEU A 90 -24.60 -4.85 4.10
N MET A 91 -24.15 -4.43 5.28
CA MET A 91 -23.88 -5.26 6.44
C MET A 91 -24.74 -4.76 7.61
N GLU A 92 -25.89 -5.40 7.82
CA GLU A 92 -26.84 -5.07 8.88
C GLU A 92 -26.45 -5.79 10.17
N VAL A 93 -26.20 -5.02 11.23
CA VAL A 93 -25.82 -5.46 12.58
C VAL A 93 -26.93 -5.08 13.57
N ASP A 94 -27.06 -5.80 14.68
CA ASP A 94 -28.01 -5.49 15.74
C ASP A 94 -28.00 -3.98 16.15
N GLU A 95 -29.18 -3.36 16.24
CA GLU A 95 -29.34 -1.92 16.55
C GLU A 95 -28.62 -1.47 17.83
N ARG A 96 -28.52 -2.38 18.81
CA ARG A 96 -27.84 -2.15 20.10
C ARG A 96 -26.38 -1.72 19.97
N PHE A 97 -25.73 -2.02 18.85
CA PHE A 97 -24.35 -1.60 18.59
C PHE A 97 -24.23 -0.22 17.93
N GLY A 98 -25.35 0.41 17.58
CA GLY A 98 -25.37 1.77 17.04
C GLY A 98 -24.62 2.81 17.90
N PRO A 99 -24.83 2.87 19.23
CA PRO A 99 -24.11 3.79 20.11
C PRO A 99 -22.59 3.59 20.18
N VAL A 100 -22.06 2.47 19.67
CA VAL A 100 -20.61 2.20 19.59
C VAL A 100 -20.11 2.10 18.15
N SER A 101 -20.96 2.39 17.16
CA SER A 101 -20.63 2.17 15.75
C SER A 101 -19.46 3.01 15.24
N GLY A 102 -19.19 4.14 15.90
CA GLY A 102 -18.11 5.07 15.56
C GLY A 102 -16.83 4.89 16.37
N TYR A 103 -16.71 3.81 17.14
CA TYR A 103 -15.56 3.55 18.01
C TYR A 103 -14.76 2.32 17.58
N VAL A 104 -13.54 2.23 18.11
CA VAL A 104 -12.50 1.29 17.65
C VAL A 104 -12.87 -0.18 17.83
N GLU A 105 -13.68 -0.49 18.84
CA GLU A 105 -14.18 -1.84 19.13
C GLU A 105 -15.04 -2.37 17.98
N MET A 106 -15.94 -1.52 17.46
CA MET A 106 -16.71 -1.83 16.26
C MET A 106 -15.80 -1.92 15.03
N GLU A 107 -14.86 -0.98 14.88
CA GLU A 107 -13.91 -1.02 13.75
C GLU A 107 -13.07 -2.29 13.74
N ASN A 108 -12.72 -2.85 14.91
CA ASN A 108 -12.02 -4.11 15.05
C ASN A 108 -12.89 -5.29 14.60
N LEU A 109 -14.16 -5.35 15.04
CA LEU A 109 -15.12 -6.36 14.57
C LEU A 109 -15.27 -6.31 13.04
N GLN A 110 -15.50 -5.11 12.51
CA GLN A 110 -15.64 -4.89 11.07
C GLN A 110 -14.39 -5.32 10.30
N SER A 111 -13.19 -4.99 10.80
CA SER A 111 -11.92 -5.38 10.18
C SER A 111 -11.73 -6.90 10.14
N GLU A 112 -11.98 -7.61 11.25
CA GLU A 112 -11.85 -9.08 11.30
C GLU A 112 -12.80 -9.75 10.30
N ILE A 113 -14.05 -9.27 10.23
CA ILE A 113 -15.01 -9.77 9.23
C ILE A 113 -14.54 -9.45 7.82
N ALA A 114 -14.17 -8.18 7.55
CA ALA A 114 -13.75 -7.72 6.24
C ALA A 114 -12.54 -8.51 5.73
N ASN A 115 -11.55 -8.80 6.59
CA ASN A 115 -10.37 -9.57 6.25
C ASN A 115 -10.71 -10.97 5.71
N GLU A 116 -11.69 -11.63 6.31
CA GLU A 116 -12.11 -12.99 5.94
C GLU A 116 -13.03 -13.05 4.72
N ILE A 117 -13.89 -12.06 4.53
CA ILE A 117 -14.83 -12.05 3.41
C ILE A 117 -14.25 -11.40 2.14
N TRP A 118 -13.17 -10.62 2.25
CA TRP A 118 -12.57 -9.89 1.13
C TRP A 118 -12.27 -10.75 -0.10
N PRO A 119 -11.74 -11.99 0.01
CA PRO A 119 -11.53 -12.85 -1.17
C PRO A 119 -12.81 -13.18 -1.95
N MET A 120 -13.98 -13.03 -1.33
CA MET A 120 -15.27 -13.22 -1.98
C MET A 120 -15.74 -11.96 -2.75
N LEU A 121 -15.14 -10.80 -2.47
CA LEU A 121 -15.58 -9.48 -2.93
C LEU A 121 -14.57 -8.80 -3.86
N GLU A 122 -13.27 -9.10 -3.73
CA GLU A 122 -12.19 -8.36 -4.39
C GLU A 122 -12.21 -8.38 -5.93
N ASN A 123 -12.84 -9.40 -6.51
CA ASN A 123 -12.97 -9.56 -7.96
C ASN A 123 -14.24 -8.91 -8.54
N ILE A 124 -15.03 -8.25 -7.70
CA ILE A 124 -16.23 -7.52 -8.13
C ILE A 124 -15.80 -6.17 -8.71
N ARG A 125 -16.06 -5.96 -10.00
CA ARG A 125 -15.67 -4.73 -10.69
C ARG A 125 -16.42 -3.53 -10.12
N GLY A 126 -15.68 -2.49 -9.72
CA GLY A 126 -16.26 -1.23 -9.25
C GLY A 126 -16.92 -1.31 -7.87
N PHE A 127 -16.62 -2.35 -7.09
CA PHE A 127 -17.13 -2.52 -5.73
C PHE A 127 -16.75 -1.33 -4.84
N GLN A 128 -17.74 -0.71 -4.19
CA GLN A 128 -17.59 0.50 -3.38
C GLN A 128 -17.35 0.19 -1.89
N GLY A 129 -17.26 -1.08 -1.49
CA GLY A 129 -16.96 -1.49 -0.13
C GLY A 129 -18.17 -1.98 0.67
N LEU A 130 -18.00 -2.03 1.99
CA LEU A 130 -19.00 -2.49 2.94
C LEU A 130 -19.76 -1.30 3.52
N ASP A 131 -21.10 -1.35 3.48
CA ASP A 131 -21.97 -0.35 4.08
C ASP A 131 -22.58 -0.91 5.38
N TRP A 132 -22.07 -0.46 6.52
CA TRP A 132 -22.50 -0.97 7.83
C TRP A 132 -23.72 -0.22 8.37
N ARG A 133 -24.74 -0.97 8.77
CA ARG A 133 -25.98 -0.45 9.35
C ARG A 133 -26.28 -1.09 10.70
N TYR A 134 -26.96 -0.33 11.56
CA TYR A 134 -27.30 -0.71 12.93
C TYR A 134 -28.78 -0.45 13.16
N GLY A 135 -29.61 -1.49 13.05
CA GLY A 135 -31.07 -1.35 13.03
C GLY A 135 -31.56 -0.53 11.85
N GLY A 136 -30.92 -0.68 10.68
CA GLY A 136 -31.20 0.07 9.45
C GLY A 136 -30.63 1.49 9.41
N LYS A 137 -29.85 1.91 10.42
CA LYS A 137 -29.30 3.27 10.53
C LYS A 137 -27.79 3.27 10.29
N ASP A 138 -27.28 4.29 9.59
CA ASP A 138 -25.82 4.46 9.47
C ASP A 138 -25.20 4.99 10.76
N LEU A 139 -23.86 5.00 10.78
CA LEU A 139 -23.06 5.63 11.83
C LEU A 139 -23.49 7.09 12.11
N TYR A 140 -23.81 7.87 11.08
CA TYR A 140 -24.12 9.30 11.23
C TYR A 140 -25.49 9.57 11.87
N PHE A 141 -26.39 8.59 11.91
CA PHE A 141 -27.58 8.67 12.76
C PHE A 141 -27.19 8.74 14.24
N TRP A 142 -26.20 7.92 14.65
CA TRP A 142 -25.74 7.84 16.04
C TRP A 142 -24.74 8.95 16.37
N PHE A 143 -23.94 9.38 15.39
CA PHE A 143 -22.90 10.40 15.52
C PHE A 143 -23.09 11.52 14.47
N PRO A 144 -24.16 12.32 14.54
CA PRO A 144 -24.45 13.33 13.52
C PRO A 144 -23.38 14.42 13.41
N GLY A 145 -22.69 14.73 14.51
CA GLY A 145 -21.60 15.71 14.54
C GLY A 145 -20.33 15.27 13.81
N ASP A 146 -20.17 13.97 13.57
CA ASP A 146 -19.01 13.42 12.86
C ASP A 146 -19.18 13.49 11.34
N ARG A 147 -20.37 13.85 10.84
CA ARG A 147 -20.61 13.98 9.40
C ARG A 147 -19.86 15.19 8.86
N ARG A 148 -18.80 14.91 8.10
CA ARG A 148 -18.06 15.91 7.33
C ARG A 148 -18.65 16.02 5.92
N GLU A 149 -18.88 17.25 5.45
CA GLU A 149 -19.24 17.51 4.06
C GLU A 149 -18.26 16.81 3.12
N PRO A 150 -18.68 16.30 1.95
CA PRO A 150 -17.77 15.76 0.95
C PRO A 150 -16.62 16.73 0.68
N GLU A 151 -15.41 16.21 0.45
CA GLU A 151 -14.24 17.02 0.07
C GLU A 151 -14.68 17.94 -1.06
N LYS A 152 -14.72 19.26 -0.81
CA LYS A 152 -15.04 20.20 -1.87
C LYS A 152 -13.91 20.06 -2.86
N SER A 153 -14.20 19.49 -4.03
CA SER A 153 -13.31 19.40 -5.19
C SER A 153 -12.65 20.76 -5.42
N LYS A 154 -11.52 20.92 -4.78
CA LYS A 154 -10.61 22.02 -4.89
C LYS A 154 -9.33 21.25 -4.71
N ARG A 155 -8.70 20.91 -5.84
CA ARG A 155 -7.23 20.92 -5.91
C ARG A 155 -6.80 22.32 -5.48
N THR A 156 -6.88 22.58 -4.18
CA THR A 156 -6.57 23.86 -3.59
C THR A 156 -5.08 23.96 -3.76
N LYS A 157 -4.62 25.06 -4.37
CA LYS A 157 -3.19 25.29 -4.52
C LYS A 157 -2.51 25.03 -3.17
N PRO A 158 -1.38 24.31 -3.15
CA PRO A 158 -0.72 23.89 -1.91
C PRO A 158 -0.64 25.06 -0.93
N THR A 159 -1.12 24.83 0.28
CA THR A 159 -1.24 25.87 1.33
C THR A 159 0.13 26.34 1.85
N SER A 160 1.20 25.59 1.55
CA SER A 160 2.56 25.95 1.98
C SER A 160 3.05 27.23 1.29
N ARG A 161 3.73 28.10 2.06
CA ARG A 161 4.31 29.37 1.57
C ARG A 161 5.25 29.21 0.36
N ASN A 162 5.72 27.99 0.08
CA ASN A 162 6.63 27.67 -1.03
C ASN A 162 5.95 26.91 -2.17
N GLY A 163 4.65 26.59 -2.07
CA GLY A 163 3.91 25.81 -3.08
C GLY A 163 4.29 24.32 -3.16
N LEU A 164 5.03 23.80 -2.19
CA LEU A 164 5.52 22.40 -2.15
C LEU A 164 4.61 21.45 -1.34
N GLY A 165 3.57 21.98 -0.69
CA GLY A 165 2.61 21.22 0.10
C GLY A 165 3.06 20.86 1.52
N SER A 166 2.14 20.30 2.29
CA SER A 166 2.29 19.91 3.69
C SER A 166 1.48 18.64 3.98
N VAL A 167 2.01 17.77 4.83
CA VAL A 167 1.38 16.48 5.14
C VAL A 167 1.56 16.15 6.61
N LEU A 168 0.52 15.59 7.22
CA LEU A 168 0.63 14.93 8.52
C LEU A 168 0.89 13.44 8.31
N ILE A 169 2.00 12.94 8.82
CA ILE A 169 2.21 11.51 9.02
C ILE A 169 1.61 11.16 10.38
N ASN A 170 0.63 10.27 10.38
CA ASN A 170 -0.03 9.79 11.56
C ASN A 170 0.46 8.38 11.92
N ASP A 171 1.40 8.26 12.86
CA ASP A 171 1.93 6.95 13.25
C ASP A 171 0.93 6.25 14.17
N GLY A 172 0.34 5.16 13.70
CA GLY A 172 -0.75 4.46 14.37
C GLY A 172 -0.44 4.09 15.82
N HIS A 173 -1.47 4.19 16.66
CA HIS A 173 -1.46 3.67 18.04
C HIS A 173 -0.44 4.31 18.99
N GLY A 174 -0.21 3.70 20.15
CA GLY A 174 0.66 4.18 21.23
C GLY A 174 0.11 3.82 22.62
N TYR A 175 0.91 4.05 23.66
CA TYR A 175 0.44 3.88 25.04
C TYR A 175 -0.76 4.79 25.34
N TYR A 176 -1.77 4.22 25.97
CA TYR A 176 -2.91 4.93 26.54
C TYR A 176 -3.22 4.43 27.95
N TYR A 177 -3.95 5.25 28.72
CA TYR A 177 -4.44 4.88 30.04
C TYR A 177 -5.79 4.19 29.92
N HIS A 178 -5.85 2.94 30.37
CA HIS A 178 -7.07 2.15 30.40
C HIS A 178 -7.73 2.30 31.76
N HIS A 179 -8.99 2.74 31.80
CA HIS A 179 -9.64 3.09 33.06
C HIS A 179 -10.19 1.89 33.84
N GLY A 180 -10.57 0.80 33.16
CA GLY A 180 -10.97 -0.45 33.82
C GLY A 180 -9.82 -1.19 34.52
N PHE A 181 -8.65 -1.25 33.88
CA PHE A 181 -7.45 -1.88 34.45
C PHE A 181 -6.58 -0.93 35.29
N HIS A 182 -6.84 0.37 35.21
CA HIS A 182 -6.09 1.42 35.89
C HIS A 182 -4.59 1.45 35.55
N ASP A 183 -4.22 1.14 34.30
CA ASP A 183 -2.83 1.06 33.87
C ASP A 183 -2.57 1.68 32.47
N TRP A 184 -1.29 1.83 32.16
CA TRP A 184 -0.81 2.30 30.85
C TRP A 184 -0.41 1.11 29.99
N ARG A 185 -1.09 0.93 28.86
CA ARG A 185 -0.89 -0.21 27.95
C ARG A 185 -0.89 0.22 26.49
N PHE A 186 -0.33 -0.62 25.64
CA PHE A 186 -0.44 -0.46 24.20
C PHE A 186 -1.88 -0.72 23.76
N GLN A 187 -2.28 -0.08 22.67
CA GLN A 187 -3.60 -0.24 22.05
C GLN A 187 -3.70 -1.56 21.28
N ARG A 188 -2.57 -2.16 20.88
CA ARG A 188 -2.51 -3.43 20.15
C ARG A 188 -1.68 -4.48 20.86
N GLU A 189 -2.08 -5.73 20.64
CA GLU A 189 -1.37 -6.91 21.14
C GLU A 189 -0.15 -7.25 20.28
N PRO A 190 0.92 -7.82 20.86
CA PRO A 190 2.07 -8.27 20.10
C PRO A 190 1.77 -9.53 19.27
N ALA A 191 2.29 -9.61 18.05
CA ALA A 191 2.41 -10.86 17.32
C ALA A 191 3.68 -10.92 16.46
N ASN A 192 4.24 -12.12 16.31
CA ASN A 192 5.49 -12.37 15.57
C ASN A 192 6.66 -11.43 15.93
N GLY A 193 6.74 -10.99 17.19
CA GLY A 193 7.77 -10.07 17.68
C GLY A 193 7.58 -8.61 17.27
N ILE A 194 6.41 -8.24 16.77
CA ILE A 194 6.00 -6.88 16.43
C ILE A 194 4.93 -6.42 17.43
N ILE A 195 5.05 -5.18 17.87
CA ILE A 195 3.96 -4.42 18.53
C ILE A 195 3.68 -3.25 17.60
N GLU A 196 2.45 -3.16 17.10
CA GLU A 196 2.06 -2.13 16.12
C GLU A 196 2.36 -0.72 16.63
N ASP A 197 1.97 -0.41 17.87
CA ASP A 197 2.20 0.87 18.57
C ASP A 197 3.66 1.36 18.57
N ARG A 198 4.62 0.44 18.38
CA ARG A 198 6.05 0.76 18.29
C ARG A 198 6.51 0.88 16.85
N VAL A 199 6.17 -0.11 16.03
CA VAL A 199 6.74 -0.25 14.69
C VAL A 199 6.23 0.82 13.72
N THR A 200 5.03 1.36 13.95
CA THR A 200 4.45 2.41 13.08
C THR A 200 5.32 3.66 13.00
N SER A 201 5.89 4.12 14.12
CA SER A 201 6.84 5.24 14.14
C SER A 201 8.18 4.90 13.46
N GLU A 202 8.63 3.64 13.56
CA GLU A 202 9.83 3.17 12.86
C GLU A 202 9.61 3.15 11.34
N ILE A 203 8.43 2.70 10.87
CA ILE A 203 8.01 2.70 9.46
C ILE A 203 7.82 4.13 8.95
N ALA A 204 7.26 5.04 9.76
CA ALA A 204 7.03 6.44 9.39
C ALA A 204 8.35 7.21 9.13
N THR A 205 9.46 6.81 9.75
CA THR A 205 10.75 7.50 9.66
C THR A 205 11.28 7.64 8.22
N PRO A 206 11.42 6.56 7.42
CA PRO A 206 11.83 6.70 6.02
C PRO A 206 10.83 7.50 5.17
N LEU A 207 9.52 7.41 5.44
CA LEU A 207 8.52 8.22 4.73
C LEU A 207 8.74 9.72 4.98
N TRP A 208 8.96 10.10 6.25
CA TRP A 208 9.29 11.46 6.64
C TRP A 208 10.51 11.98 5.88
N ALA A 209 11.55 11.16 5.76
CA ALA A 209 12.79 11.54 5.07
C ALA A 209 12.55 11.77 3.57
N TRP A 210 11.86 10.86 2.87
CA TRP A 210 11.57 11.00 1.44
C TRP A 210 10.71 12.22 1.14
N LEU A 211 9.64 12.43 1.90
CA LEU A 211 8.77 13.61 1.75
C LEU A 211 9.53 14.91 2.02
N SER A 212 10.41 14.93 3.04
CA SER A 212 11.23 16.10 3.35
C SER A 212 12.24 16.41 2.24
N MET A 213 12.83 15.40 1.61
CA MET A 213 13.72 15.57 0.45
C MET A 213 12.98 16.09 -0.78
N ASP A 214 11.70 15.76 -0.93
CA ASP A 214 10.80 16.34 -1.94
C ASP A 214 10.36 17.79 -1.60
N GLY A 215 10.83 18.34 -0.48
CA GLY A 215 10.53 19.70 -0.03
C GLY A 215 9.15 19.87 0.63
N VAL A 216 8.48 18.76 0.96
CA VAL A 216 7.17 18.78 1.64
C VAL A 216 7.36 19.19 3.10
N ALA A 217 6.47 20.05 3.61
CA ALA A 217 6.43 20.35 5.03
C ALA A 217 5.77 19.19 5.80
N VAL A 218 6.57 18.32 6.42
CA VAL A 218 6.08 17.14 7.15
C VAL A 218 5.81 17.46 8.62
N LYS A 219 4.65 17.03 9.11
CA LYS A 219 4.25 17.03 10.52
C LYS A 219 4.04 15.58 10.99
N SER A 220 4.16 15.34 12.29
CA SER A 220 3.94 14.02 12.89
C SER A 220 2.90 14.12 14.01
N SER A 221 2.06 13.10 14.16
CA SER A 221 1.05 13.03 15.23
C SER A 221 1.61 12.54 16.56
N ARG A 222 2.84 11.99 16.57
CA ARG A 222 3.54 11.48 17.76
C ARG A 222 4.90 12.16 17.96
N GLU A 223 5.37 12.11 19.21
CA GLU A 223 6.59 12.77 19.66
C GLU A 223 7.82 11.97 19.24
N SER A 224 8.93 12.64 18.91
CA SER A 224 10.21 11.99 18.61
C SER A 224 11.22 12.07 19.77
N SER A 225 10.87 12.79 20.82
CA SER A 225 11.70 12.95 22.02
C SER A 225 11.85 11.66 22.82
N PHE A 226 13.08 11.45 23.33
CA PHE A 226 13.43 10.37 24.25
C PHE A 226 13.10 10.67 25.72
N GLY A 227 12.45 11.80 26.02
CA GLY A 227 11.95 12.11 27.35
C GLY A 227 10.83 11.15 27.79
N ASN A 228 10.43 11.23 29.06
CA ASN A 228 9.32 10.45 29.60
C ASN A 228 8.05 11.29 29.71
N HIS A 229 6.91 10.62 29.58
CA HIS A 229 5.60 11.16 29.88
C HIS A 229 5.35 11.04 31.40
N GLU A 230 5.36 12.17 32.11
CA GLU A 230 5.32 12.21 33.58
C GLU A 230 4.16 11.40 34.21
N PRO A 231 2.90 11.42 33.71
CA PRO A 231 1.82 10.60 34.27
C PRO A 231 2.01 9.09 34.12
N SER A 232 2.72 8.63 33.08
CA SER A 232 2.86 7.19 32.78
C SER A 232 4.24 6.62 33.12
N GLY A 233 5.25 7.47 33.23
CA GLY A 233 6.65 7.08 33.28
C GLY A 233 7.16 6.40 31.99
N LYS A 234 6.36 6.35 30.92
CA LYS A 234 6.73 5.74 29.64
C LYS A 234 7.47 6.74 28.75
N PRO A 235 8.32 6.28 27.81
CA PRO A 235 8.94 7.18 26.84
C PRO A 235 7.90 7.90 25.98
N LEU A 236 8.09 9.19 25.75
CA LEU A 236 7.17 10.04 25.00
C LEU A 236 6.94 9.54 23.58
N TYR A 237 7.99 9.07 22.91
CA TYR A 237 7.87 8.52 21.55
C TYR A 237 7.02 7.25 21.46
N LEU A 238 6.71 6.60 22.59
CA LEU A 238 5.81 5.45 22.67
C LEU A 238 4.38 5.82 23.05
N MET A 239 4.11 7.07 23.42
CA MET A 239 2.78 7.52 23.80
C MET A 239 1.89 7.70 22.57
N ALA A 240 0.59 7.45 22.76
CA ALA A 240 -0.41 7.75 21.75
C ALA A 240 -0.47 9.26 21.44
N ALA A 241 -0.93 9.63 20.25
CA ALA A 241 -0.95 11.00 19.75
C ALA A 241 -1.67 11.97 20.69
N ARG A 242 -2.77 11.52 21.32
CA ARG A 242 -3.53 12.28 22.32
C ARG A 242 -2.66 13.01 23.34
N TYR A 243 -1.66 12.34 23.92
CA TYR A 243 -0.86 12.90 25.02
C TYR A 243 0.17 13.92 24.54
N LEU A 244 0.67 13.78 23.30
CA LEU A 244 1.44 14.86 22.68
C LEU A 244 0.54 16.10 22.51
N LEU A 245 -0.68 15.92 22.05
CA LEU A 245 -1.61 17.01 21.77
C LEU A 245 -2.10 17.68 23.06
N GLU A 246 -2.37 16.92 24.12
CA GLU A 246 -2.65 17.46 25.46
C GLU A 246 -1.52 18.38 25.95
N ARG A 247 -0.26 17.95 25.77
CA ARG A 247 0.92 18.71 26.20
C ARG A 247 1.21 19.92 25.31
N SER A 248 1.01 19.79 24.00
CA SER A 248 1.41 20.81 23.01
C SER A 248 0.31 21.82 22.68
N LEU A 249 -0.96 21.45 22.90
CA LEU A 249 -2.16 22.26 22.67
C LEU A 249 -3.12 22.16 23.88
N PRO A 250 -2.68 22.48 25.11
CA PRO A 250 -3.52 22.34 26.32
C PRO A 250 -4.81 23.18 26.26
N GLU A 251 -4.82 24.26 25.48
CA GLU A 251 -5.98 25.13 25.24
C GLU A 251 -6.97 24.58 24.20
N ARG A 252 -6.68 23.42 23.58
CA ARG A 252 -7.52 22.76 22.57
C ARG A 252 -8.01 21.37 22.99
N PRO A 253 -8.74 21.25 24.12
CA PRO A 253 -9.33 19.97 24.51
C PRO A 253 -10.35 19.44 23.48
N ASP A 254 -10.88 20.30 22.60
CA ASP A 254 -11.71 19.88 21.47
C ASP A 254 -10.98 18.93 20.50
N ILE A 255 -9.64 18.89 20.53
CA ILE A 255 -8.82 17.96 19.75
C ILE A 255 -8.50 16.70 20.57
N TRP A 256 -7.83 16.85 21.72
CA TRP A 256 -7.26 15.72 22.48
C TRP A 256 -8.21 15.12 23.54
N HIS A 257 -9.26 15.83 23.90
CA HIS A 257 -10.33 15.38 24.79
C HIS A 257 -11.69 15.49 24.08
N SER A 258 -11.74 14.98 22.84
CA SER A 258 -12.87 15.19 21.94
C SER A 258 -14.16 14.45 22.33
N LEU A 259 -14.12 13.62 23.37
CA LEU A 259 -15.25 12.87 23.93
C LEU A 259 -15.35 13.10 25.45
N PRO A 260 -15.59 14.33 25.92
CA PRO A 260 -15.49 14.66 27.34
C PRO A 260 -16.53 13.97 28.22
N ASP A 261 -17.64 13.53 27.63
CA ASP A 261 -18.73 12.83 28.31
C ASP A 261 -18.57 11.30 28.26
N ASP A 262 -17.56 10.77 27.56
CA ASP A 262 -17.29 9.33 27.54
C ASP A 262 -16.66 8.90 28.87
N VAL A 263 -17.38 8.06 29.60
CA VAL A 263 -16.95 7.51 30.90
C VAL A 263 -16.47 6.07 30.80
N SER A 264 -16.44 5.49 29.59
CA SER A 264 -16.03 4.11 29.36
C SER A 264 -14.55 3.88 29.67
N ASP A 265 -14.20 2.60 29.83
CA ASP A 265 -12.84 2.21 30.17
C ASP A 265 -11.82 2.50 29.04
N LEU A 266 -12.31 2.61 27.80
CA LEU A 266 -11.55 2.83 26.58
C LEU A 266 -11.57 4.30 26.09
N ARG A 267 -12.14 5.23 26.85
CA ARG A 267 -12.32 6.62 26.43
C ARG A 267 -11.06 7.29 25.88
N GLU A 268 -9.89 7.09 26.50
CA GLU A 268 -8.64 7.72 26.03
C GLU A 268 -8.12 7.09 24.73
N TYR A 269 -8.42 5.81 24.47
CA TYR A 269 -8.17 5.18 23.18
C TYR A 269 -9.09 5.76 22.11
N ARG A 270 -10.39 5.85 22.38
CA ARG A 270 -11.36 6.45 21.45
C ARG A 270 -11.02 7.90 21.13
N GLU A 271 -10.60 8.66 22.13
CA GLU A 271 -10.12 10.04 21.96
C GLU A 271 -8.84 10.10 21.11
N ASP A 272 -7.88 9.21 21.33
CA ASP A 272 -6.65 9.17 20.53
C ASP A 272 -6.94 9.00 19.03
N ILE A 273 -7.79 8.05 18.66
CA ILE A 273 -8.19 7.83 17.26
C ILE A 273 -8.81 9.10 16.66
N ARG A 274 -9.69 9.79 17.39
CA ARG A 274 -10.34 11.03 16.92
C ARG A 274 -9.38 12.22 16.87
N SER A 275 -8.42 12.28 17.80
CA SER A 275 -7.48 13.40 17.92
C SER A 275 -6.62 13.57 16.67
N ARG A 276 -6.30 12.48 15.98
CA ARG A 276 -5.38 12.43 14.83
C ARG A 276 -5.90 13.22 13.61
N PRO A 277 -7.10 12.94 13.05
CA PRO A 277 -7.67 13.77 11.99
C PRO A 277 -8.01 15.19 12.48
N LEU A 278 -8.46 15.37 13.72
CA LEU A 278 -8.75 16.71 14.25
C LEU A 278 -7.48 17.58 14.34
N PHE A 279 -6.34 16.98 14.66
CA PHE A 279 -5.05 17.64 14.62
C PHE A 279 -4.63 17.99 13.19
N ALA A 280 -4.82 17.09 12.22
CA ALA A 280 -4.58 17.39 10.81
C ALA A 280 -5.39 18.61 10.35
N ASN A 281 -6.68 18.66 10.72
CA ASN A 281 -7.57 19.78 10.38
C ASN A 281 -7.09 21.09 11.02
N ALA A 282 -6.67 21.05 12.30
CA ALA A 282 -6.16 22.21 13.00
C ALA A 282 -4.84 22.75 12.41
N LEU A 283 -4.00 21.87 11.87
CA LEU A 283 -2.78 22.26 11.15
C LEU A 283 -3.07 22.83 9.75
N GLY A 284 -4.21 22.47 9.15
CA GLY A 284 -4.55 22.82 7.77
C GLY A 284 -3.60 22.19 6.75
N VAL A 285 -3.16 20.94 7.01
CA VAL A 285 -2.29 20.20 6.08
C VAL A 285 -3.02 19.84 4.78
N ASP A 286 -2.27 19.64 3.69
CA ASP A 286 -2.85 19.34 2.38
C ASP A 286 -3.25 17.85 2.24
N ALA A 287 -2.68 16.96 3.05
CA ALA A 287 -3.09 15.56 3.17
C ALA A 287 -2.69 14.96 4.54
N MET A 288 -3.28 13.81 4.87
CA MET A 288 -2.89 12.98 6.00
C MET A 288 -2.60 11.54 5.56
N ILE A 289 -1.53 10.94 6.08
CA ILE A 289 -1.15 9.56 5.84
C ILE A 289 -1.03 8.86 7.19
N SER A 290 -1.99 7.99 7.53
CA SER A 290 -1.88 7.11 8.70
C SER A 290 -1.07 5.85 8.36
N ILE A 291 -0.10 5.51 9.19
CA ILE A 291 0.77 4.33 9.04
C ILE A 291 0.42 3.30 10.09
N HIS A 292 0.05 2.10 9.63
CA HIS A 292 -0.40 0.98 10.45
C HIS A 292 0.22 -0.35 9.99
N THR A 293 0.02 -1.38 10.81
CA THR A 293 0.24 -2.78 10.41
C THR A 293 -0.97 -3.60 10.80
N ASN A 294 -1.44 -4.46 9.91
CA ASN A 294 -2.71 -5.13 10.11
C ASN A 294 -2.57 -6.37 10.98
N ALA A 295 -3.69 -6.82 11.53
CA ALA A 295 -3.83 -8.08 12.24
C ALA A 295 -5.09 -8.80 11.79
N SER A 296 -5.03 -10.13 11.85
CA SER A 296 -6.16 -11.01 11.59
C SER A 296 -5.97 -12.29 12.40
N ASP A 297 -7.06 -12.82 12.96
CA ASP A 297 -7.06 -14.15 13.58
C ASP A 297 -6.68 -15.25 12.56
N ASN A 298 -7.00 -15.04 11.27
CA ASN A 298 -6.48 -15.87 10.20
C ASN A 298 -5.09 -15.40 9.77
N THR A 299 -4.09 -16.08 10.29
CA THR A 299 -2.66 -15.79 10.07
C THR A 299 -2.19 -16.05 8.63
N SER A 300 -3.03 -16.60 7.75
CA SER A 300 -2.72 -16.72 6.31
C SER A 300 -2.99 -15.41 5.53
N VAL A 301 -3.80 -14.50 6.08
CA VAL A 301 -4.07 -13.21 5.44
C VAL A 301 -2.79 -12.36 5.44
N ARG A 302 -2.47 -11.76 4.31
CA ARG A 302 -1.23 -11.02 4.11
C ARG A 302 -1.36 -9.89 3.06
N GLY A 303 -0.33 -9.06 2.99
CA GLY A 303 -0.13 -8.02 2.00
C GLY A 303 -0.51 -6.60 2.46
N THR A 304 -0.03 -5.62 1.69
CA THR A 304 -0.34 -4.20 1.90
C THR A 304 -1.78 -3.87 1.52
N ARG A 305 -2.47 -3.09 2.34
CA ARG A 305 -3.80 -2.53 2.07
C ARG A 305 -3.79 -1.03 2.32
N VAL A 306 -4.64 -0.30 1.58
CA VAL A 306 -4.84 1.14 1.81
C VAL A 306 -6.32 1.42 1.92
N PHE A 307 -6.71 2.09 3.01
CA PHE A 307 -8.09 2.46 3.29
C PHE A 307 -8.32 3.95 3.05
N SER A 308 -9.49 4.30 2.55
CA SER A 308 -9.97 5.69 2.42
C SER A 308 -11.43 5.78 2.87
N GLN A 309 -11.85 7.00 3.23
CA GLN A 309 -13.23 7.24 3.65
C GLN A 309 -14.20 7.07 2.46
N PRO A 310 -15.33 6.35 2.61
CA PRO A 310 -16.35 6.25 1.56
C PRO A 310 -16.86 7.63 1.14
N GLY A 311 -17.11 7.81 -0.16
CA GLY A 311 -17.62 9.07 -0.72
C GLY A 311 -16.59 10.21 -0.82
N ARG A 312 -15.30 9.93 -0.62
CA ARG A 312 -14.22 10.93 -0.73
C ARG A 312 -13.31 10.67 -1.95
N PRO A 313 -13.59 11.29 -3.11
CA PRO A 313 -12.91 10.95 -4.35
C PRO A 313 -11.43 11.34 -4.37
N GLU A 314 -11.00 12.43 -3.71
CA GLU A 314 -9.59 12.80 -3.69
C GLU A 314 -8.80 11.85 -2.77
N SER A 315 -9.36 11.50 -1.60
CA SER A 315 -8.83 10.43 -0.74
C SER A 315 -8.75 9.07 -1.47
N ALA A 316 -9.76 8.72 -2.28
CA ALA A 316 -9.77 7.47 -3.06
C ALA A 316 -8.70 7.46 -4.16
N GLU A 317 -8.53 8.57 -4.88
CA GLU A 317 -7.46 8.75 -5.86
C GLU A 317 -6.09 8.63 -5.18
N PHE A 318 -5.90 9.29 -4.04
CA PHE A 318 -4.66 9.20 -3.29
C PHE A 318 -4.35 7.77 -2.80
N ALA A 319 -5.36 7.04 -2.31
CA ALA A 319 -5.21 5.65 -1.88
C ALA A 319 -4.84 4.72 -3.05
N SER A 320 -5.41 4.94 -4.24
CA SER A 320 -5.06 4.21 -5.46
C SER A 320 -3.62 4.49 -5.90
N MET A 321 -3.19 5.76 -5.84
CA MET A 321 -1.81 6.17 -6.13
C MET A 321 -0.83 5.51 -5.16
N ALA A 322 -1.15 5.47 -3.86
CA ALA A 322 -0.34 4.81 -2.84
C ALA A 322 -0.11 3.33 -3.19
N LEU A 323 -1.18 2.56 -3.43
CA LEU A 323 -1.06 1.14 -3.81
C LEU A 323 -0.25 0.95 -5.11
N CYS A 324 -0.45 1.82 -6.11
CA CYS A 324 0.26 1.74 -7.38
C CYS A 324 1.78 1.87 -7.21
N TYR A 325 2.24 2.95 -6.59
CA TYR A 325 3.68 3.23 -6.48
C TYR A 325 4.36 2.46 -5.35
N MET A 326 3.63 2.08 -4.29
CA MET A 326 4.15 1.10 -3.34
C MET A 326 4.41 -0.23 -4.04
N ARG A 327 3.49 -0.71 -4.88
CA ARG A 327 3.70 -1.94 -5.67
C ARG A 327 4.92 -1.83 -6.57
N GLU A 328 5.03 -0.75 -7.34
CA GLU A 328 6.18 -0.51 -8.23
C GLU A 328 7.53 -0.60 -7.47
N HIS A 329 7.63 0.04 -6.31
CA HIS A 329 8.86 0.06 -5.54
C HIS A 329 9.13 -1.23 -4.75
N ILE A 330 8.10 -1.86 -4.16
CA ILE A 330 8.25 -3.13 -3.45
C ILE A 330 8.70 -4.21 -4.44
N HIS A 331 8.05 -4.30 -5.60
CA HIS A 331 8.31 -5.34 -6.60
C HIS A 331 9.60 -5.15 -7.38
N ALA A 332 10.20 -3.96 -7.36
CA ALA A 332 11.54 -3.75 -7.92
C ALA A 332 12.65 -4.47 -7.13
N SER A 333 12.40 -4.83 -5.87
CA SER A 333 13.29 -5.70 -5.11
C SER A 333 12.99 -7.16 -5.42
N LYS A 334 14.00 -7.90 -5.88
CA LYS A 334 13.88 -9.35 -6.09
C LYS A 334 13.46 -10.11 -4.81
N ALA A 335 13.78 -9.60 -3.62
CA ALA A 335 13.37 -10.22 -2.36
C ALA A 335 11.85 -10.11 -2.11
N TYR A 336 11.18 -9.17 -2.77
CA TYR A 336 9.78 -8.81 -2.54
C TYR A 336 8.97 -8.73 -3.83
N GLU A 337 9.45 -9.34 -4.93
CA GLU A 337 8.79 -9.33 -6.24
C GLU A 337 7.37 -9.91 -6.20
N ASP A 338 7.15 -10.90 -5.32
CA ASP A 338 5.86 -11.57 -5.10
C ASP A 338 5.10 -11.06 -3.86
N PHE A 339 5.57 -10.00 -3.19
CA PHE A 339 4.90 -9.49 -2.00
C PHE A 339 3.50 -8.96 -2.36
N ALA A 340 2.47 -9.41 -1.64
CA ALA A 340 1.10 -9.04 -1.96
C ALA A 340 0.84 -7.54 -1.70
N VAL A 341 0.36 -6.82 -2.72
CA VAL A 341 -0.12 -5.44 -2.61
C VAL A 341 -1.52 -5.38 -3.22
N ALA A 342 -2.52 -5.00 -2.42
CA ALA A 342 -3.91 -4.98 -2.85
C ALA A 342 -4.08 -4.24 -4.20
N PRO A 343 -4.88 -4.77 -5.14
CA PRO A 343 -5.05 -4.15 -6.46
C PRO A 343 -5.83 -2.82 -6.39
N ASN A 344 -6.73 -2.69 -5.41
CA ASN A 344 -7.64 -1.57 -5.24
C ASN A 344 -7.66 -1.09 -3.78
N PRO A 345 -7.94 0.20 -3.53
CA PRO A 345 -8.15 0.70 -2.18
C PRO A 345 -9.42 0.09 -1.57
N GLN A 346 -9.45 0.01 -0.24
CA GLN A 346 -10.63 -0.39 0.53
C GLN A 346 -11.34 0.86 1.06
N PHE A 347 -12.67 0.83 1.05
CA PHE A 347 -13.50 1.93 1.55
C PHE A 347 -14.16 1.50 2.86
N SER A 348 -13.85 2.22 3.94
CA SER A 348 -14.36 1.92 5.27
C SER A 348 -14.45 3.19 6.09
N ASP A 349 -15.53 3.33 6.87
CA ASP A 349 -15.75 4.48 7.74
C ASP A 349 -14.92 4.36 9.04
N LYS A 350 -13.61 4.66 8.94
CA LYS A 350 -12.63 4.56 10.03
C LYS A 350 -12.46 5.89 10.74
N GLY A 351 -12.35 5.89 12.07
CA GLY A 351 -12.27 7.09 12.90
C GLY A 351 -11.12 8.01 12.53
N GLU A 352 -9.98 7.45 12.12
CA GLU A 352 -8.83 8.23 11.66
C GLU A 352 -9.05 8.94 10.31
N ASN A 353 -9.98 8.48 9.46
CA ASN A 353 -10.28 9.14 8.18
C ASN A 353 -11.58 9.95 8.21
N ARG A 354 -12.60 9.48 8.96
CA ARG A 354 -13.96 10.03 8.99
C ARG A 354 -14.01 11.53 9.27
N LEU A 355 -13.16 11.99 10.18
CA LEU A 355 -13.16 13.36 10.66
C LEU A 355 -12.21 14.30 9.88
N ALA A 356 -11.45 13.79 8.91
CA ALA A 356 -10.50 14.58 8.14
C ALA A 356 -11.21 15.52 7.14
N ASP A 357 -10.72 16.76 7.05
CA ASP A 357 -11.21 17.79 6.11
C ASP A 357 -10.37 17.86 4.81
N MET A 358 -9.32 17.04 4.71
CA MET A 358 -8.39 16.92 3.58
C MET A 358 -8.29 15.47 3.12
N PRO A 359 -7.67 15.19 1.95
CA PRO A 359 -7.35 13.82 1.54
C PRO A 359 -6.60 13.04 2.63
N ALA A 360 -7.20 11.93 3.07
CA ALA A 360 -6.69 11.12 4.18
C ALA A 360 -6.75 9.62 3.82
N ILE A 361 -5.65 8.92 4.07
CA ILE A 361 -5.52 7.48 3.83
C ILE A 361 -4.92 6.78 5.03
N ILE A 362 -5.30 5.52 5.25
CA ILE A 362 -4.65 4.60 6.19
C ILE A 362 -3.90 3.55 5.38
N VAL A 363 -2.60 3.44 5.58
CA VAL A 363 -1.74 2.45 4.96
C VAL A 363 -1.46 1.34 5.98
N GLU A 364 -2.06 0.19 5.74
CA GLU A 364 -1.74 -1.06 6.42
C GLU A 364 -0.61 -1.75 5.66
N LEU A 365 0.64 -1.59 6.13
CA LEU A 365 1.81 -1.98 5.32
C LEU A 365 1.91 -3.51 5.12
N GLY A 366 1.46 -4.31 6.09
CA GLY A 366 1.39 -5.76 6.03
C GLY A 366 0.74 -6.34 7.28
N PHE A 367 0.44 -7.64 7.29
CA PHE A 367 -0.19 -8.31 8.43
C PHE A 367 0.85 -8.82 9.42
N HIS A 368 1.01 -8.17 10.57
CA HIS A 368 2.00 -8.60 11.56
C HIS A 368 1.63 -9.94 12.25
N THR A 369 0.40 -10.43 12.09
CA THR A 369 0.01 -11.80 12.48
C THR A 369 0.42 -12.87 11.45
N ASN A 370 0.72 -12.48 10.21
CA ASN A 370 1.33 -13.35 9.21
C ASN A 370 2.86 -13.33 9.35
N ALA A 371 3.48 -14.52 9.38
CA ALA A 371 4.91 -14.63 9.67
C ALA A 371 5.82 -14.06 8.56
N GLU A 372 5.41 -14.15 7.29
CA GLU A 372 6.19 -13.63 6.16
C GLU A 372 6.12 -12.10 6.12
N ASP A 373 4.92 -11.54 6.27
CA ASP A 373 4.73 -10.09 6.34
C ASP A 373 5.43 -9.51 7.58
N ALA A 374 5.33 -10.18 8.74
CA ALA A 374 6.07 -9.75 9.92
C ALA A 374 7.59 -9.76 9.69
N ALA A 375 8.13 -10.70 8.92
CA ALA A 375 9.54 -10.68 8.55
C ALA A 375 9.87 -9.49 7.63
N ALA A 376 9.01 -9.21 6.64
CA ALA A 376 9.17 -8.07 5.74
C ALA A 376 9.09 -6.72 6.49
N LEU A 377 8.15 -6.55 7.42
CA LEU A 377 8.00 -5.35 8.26
C LEU A 377 9.24 -5.07 9.13
N LYS A 378 10.08 -6.08 9.38
CA LYS A 378 11.35 -5.95 10.10
C LYS A 378 12.56 -5.74 9.18
N ASP A 379 12.39 -5.83 7.86
CA ASP A 379 13.44 -5.62 6.88
C ASP A 379 13.47 -4.15 6.39
N PRO A 380 14.57 -3.41 6.65
CA PRO A 380 14.74 -2.05 6.15
C PRO A 380 14.63 -1.91 4.62
N LEU A 381 14.97 -2.96 3.85
CA LEU A 381 14.82 -2.93 2.39
C LEU A 381 13.35 -2.86 1.99
N PHE A 382 12.49 -3.68 2.61
CA PHE A 382 11.05 -3.65 2.34
C PHE A 382 10.42 -2.33 2.77
N VAL A 383 10.65 -1.92 4.02
CA VAL A 383 10.10 -0.68 4.59
C VAL A 383 10.57 0.54 3.78
N GLY A 384 11.87 0.58 3.44
CA GLY A 384 12.45 1.66 2.64
C GLY A 384 11.85 1.75 1.24
N SER A 385 11.68 0.61 0.55
CA SER A 385 11.04 0.56 -0.78
C SER A 385 9.58 0.99 -0.72
N ALA A 386 8.81 0.44 0.22
CA ALA A 386 7.40 0.77 0.38
C ALA A 386 7.19 2.27 0.67
N MET A 387 7.96 2.84 1.60
CA MET A 387 7.85 4.25 1.96
C MET A 387 8.35 5.19 0.86
N ARG A 388 9.34 4.78 0.05
CA ARG A 388 9.73 5.54 -1.14
C ARG A 388 8.61 5.56 -2.19
N GLY A 389 7.96 4.42 -2.43
CA GLY A 389 6.79 4.34 -3.30
C GLY A 389 5.62 5.20 -2.80
N LEU A 390 5.37 5.23 -1.50
CA LEU A 390 4.34 6.08 -0.89
C LEU A 390 4.66 7.59 -1.00
N ALA A 391 5.93 7.98 -0.82
CA ALA A 391 6.36 9.36 -1.05
C ALA A 391 6.18 9.78 -2.52
N LYS A 392 6.55 8.90 -3.47
CA LYS A 392 6.30 9.09 -4.90
C LYS A 392 4.82 9.25 -5.21
N ALA A 393 3.96 8.43 -4.60
CA ALA A 393 2.51 8.53 -4.73
C ALA A 393 1.99 9.91 -4.32
N TYR A 394 2.38 10.39 -3.14
CA TYR A 394 1.98 11.73 -2.66
C TYR A 394 2.49 12.84 -3.60
N ARG A 395 3.76 12.75 -4.04
CA ARG A 395 4.37 13.70 -4.98
C ARG A 395 3.59 13.81 -6.30
N LEU A 396 3.14 12.68 -6.84
CA LEU A 396 2.42 12.65 -8.11
C LEU A 396 0.95 13.06 -7.92
N PHE A 397 0.32 12.62 -6.83
CA PHE A 397 -1.03 13.05 -6.45
C PHE A 397 -1.15 14.57 -6.33
N ARG A 398 -0.21 15.24 -5.61
CA ARG A 398 -0.22 16.71 -5.47
C ARG A 398 -0.02 17.46 -6.79
N ASN A 399 0.72 16.86 -7.73
CA ASN A 399 0.94 17.42 -9.05
C ASN A 399 -0.24 17.15 -10.00
N GLY A 400 -1.21 16.36 -9.55
CA GLY A 400 -2.40 16.01 -10.30
C GLY A 400 -2.19 14.96 -11.38
N GLU A 401 -1.07 14.24 -11.28
CA GLU A 401 -0.69 13.11 -12.12
C GLU A 401 -1.46 11.85 -11.74
N ARG A 402 -1.32 10.80 -12.54
CA ARG A 402 -1.98 9.51 -12.31
C ARG A 402 -0.97 8.37 -12.31
N CYS A 403 -1.38 7.25 -11.74
CA CYS A 403 -0.65 6.01 -11.84
C CYS A 403 -0.47 5.63 -13.32
N GLU A 404 0.78 5.49 -13.74
CA GLU A 404 1.15 5.01 -15.07
C GLU A 404 2.44 4.18 -14.96
N GLU A 405 2.45 3.02 -15.61
CA GLU A 405 3.58 2.08 -15.60
C GLU A 405 4.80 2.73 -16.26
N PHE A 406 5.94 2.68 -15.56
CA PHE A 406 7.22 3.03 -16.16
C PHE A 406 7.64 1.98 -17.19
N ALA A 407 7.57 2.34 -18.47
CA ALA A 407 7.90 1.46 -19.58
C ALA A 407 8.59 2.21 -20.72
N VAL A 408 9.64 1.63 -21.29
CA VAL A 408 10.27 2.15 -22.50
C VAL A 408 9.48 1.74 -23.74
N ARG A 409 9.47 2.63 -24.74
CA ARG A 409 8.86 2.45 -26.05
C ARG A 409 9.94 2.63 -27.11
N VAL A 410 10.06 1.64 -27.98
CA VAL A 410 11.14 1.50 -28.96
C VAL A 410 10.55 1.32 -30.36
N PRO A 411 11.28 1.67 -31.43
CA PRO A 411 10.85 1.35 -32.79
C PRO A 411 10.89 -0.16 -33.05
N ASP A 412 10.00 -0.67 -33.90
CA ASP A 412 9.96 -2.11 -34.25
C ASP A 412 11.28 -2.58 -34.90
N LYS A 413 11.92 -1.69 -35.67
CA LYS A 413 13.14 -1.97 -36.43
C LYS A 413 14.10 -0.80 -36.38
N ALA A 414 15.40 -1.10 -36.41
CA ALA A 414 16.45 -0.13 -36.61
C ALA A 414 17.55 -0.72 -37.49
N GLU A 415 18.21 0.14 -38.26
CA GLU A 415 19.35 -0.22 -39.11
C GLU A 415 20.58 0.59 -38.68
N SER A 416 21.75 -0.05 -38.71
CA SER A 416 23.01 0.63 -38.45
C SER A 416 24.10 0.08 -39.36
N ILE A 417 24.96 0.96 -39.84
CA ILE A 417 26.16 0.56 -40.58
C ILE A 417 27.24 0.16 -39.57
N VAL A 418 28.00 -0.88 -39.88
CA VAL A 418 29.12 -1.32 -39.03
C VAL A 418 30.13 -0.19 -38.84
N GLY A 419 30.49 0.03 -37.57
CA GLY A 419 31.42 1.08 -37.15
C GLY A 419 30.79 2.46 -36.94
N ASP A 420 29.55 2.69 -37.38
CA ASP A 420 28.84 3.95 -37.15
C ASP A 420 28.01 3.88 -35.85
N VAL A 421 27.84 5.03 -35.19
CA VAL A 421 26.96 5.16 -34.02
C VAL A 421 25.59 5.63 -34.50
N THR A 422 24.63 4.70 -34.53
CA THR A 422 23.24 4.98 -34.85
C THR A 422 22.52 5.53 -33.63
N LYS A 423 21.72 6.58 -33.83
CA LYS A 423 20.86 7.17 -32.81
C LYS A 423 19.45 6.59 -32.95
N ILE A 424 19.06 5.76 -32.00
CA ILE A 424 17.74 5.12 -31.99
C ILE A 424 16.82 5.92 -31.05
N PRO A 425 15.70 6.47 -31.54
CA PRO A 425 14.80 7.25 -30.70
C PRO A 425 14.07 6.32 -29.73
N ILE A 426 14.21 6.57 -28.43
CA ILE A 426 13.51 5.88 -27.35
C ILE A 426 12.61 6.88 -26.64
N THR A 427 11.37 6.47 -26.37
CA THR A 427 10.42 7.21 -25.52
C THR A 427 10.03 6.36 -24.31
N TRP A 428 9.36 6.94 -23.33
CA TRP A 428 8.83 6.17 -22.20
C TRP A 428 7.47 6.69 -21.75
N THR A 429 6.78 5.87 -20.95
CA THR A 429 5.57 6.23 -20.19
C THR A 429 5.89 6.22 -18.69
N GLY A 430 4.99 6.76 -17.87
CA GLY A 430 5.14 6.76 -16.42
C GLY A 430 6.02 7.89 -15.90
N HIS A 431 6.38 7.78 -14.62
CA HIS A 431 7.03 8.85 -13.87
C HIS A 431 8.33 8.36 -13.21
N PRO A 432 9.41 8.12 -13.99
CA PRO A 432 10.69 7.68 -13.42
C PRO A 432 11.31 8.74 -12.51
N ASP A 433 12.05 8.31 -11.49
CA ASP A 433 12.92 9.20 -10.74
C ASP A 433 14.19 9.52 -11.56
N TYR A 434 14.51 10.79 -11.71
CA TYR A 434 15.71 11.24 -12.44
C TYR A 434 16.91 11.39 -11.49
N PRO A 435 18.16 11.20 -11.98
CA PRO A 435 18.54 10.82 -13.34
C PRO A 435 18.15 9.36 -13.68
N MET A 436 17.70 9.11 -14.90
CA MET A 436 17.43 7.76 -15.40
C MET A 436 18.39 7.40 -16.54
N SER A 437 18.47 6.10 -16.82
CA SER A 437 19.25 5.53 -17.92
C SER A 437 18.35 4.71 -18.83
N VAL A 438 18.69 4.70 -20.12
CA VAL A 438 18.17 3.74 -21.09
C VAL A 438 19.37 2.97 -21.62
N SER A 439 19.31 1.65 -21.53
CA SER A 439 20.44 0.80 -21.89
C SER A 439 20.01 -0.41 -22.72
N ALA A 440 20.93 -0.87 -23.55
CA ALA A 440 20.85 -2.08 -24.34
C ALA A 440 22.24 -2.73 -24.37
N GLU A 441 22.36 -3.95 -24.90
CA GLU A 441 23.68 -4.53 -25.14
C GLU A 441 24.51 -3.57 -26.02
N ARG A 442 25.62 -3.03 -25.52
CA ARG A 442 26.47 -2.04 -26.24
C ARG A 442 25.75 -0.74 -26.65
N GLY A 443 24.59 -0.43 -26.05
CA GLY A 443 23.88 0.83 -26.26
C GLY A 443 23.56 1.50 -24.93
N TRP A 444 23.69 2.82 -24.87
CA TRP A 444 23.41 3.57 -23.65
C TRP A 444 22.99 5.01 -23.90
N ALA A 445 22.14 5.54 -23.01
CA ALA A 445 21.81 6.95 -22.90
C ALA A 445 21.46 7.33 -21.46
N MET A 446 21.84 8.54 -21.03
CA MET A 446 21.39 9.14 -19.77
C MET A 446 20.38 10.22 -20.01
N VAL A 447 19.45 10.31 -19.07
CA VAL A 447 18.48 11.38 -18.99
C VAL A 447 18.64 11.99 -17.59
N PRO A 448 19.37 13.12 -17.45
CA PRO A 448 19.70 13.68 -16.15
C PRO A 448 18.48 14.28 -15.42
N GLU A 449 17.51 14.77 -16.18
CA GLU A 449 16.28 15.41 -15.69
C GLU A 449 15.13 15.15 -16.67
N ALA A 450 13.89 15.35 -16.23
CA ALA A 450 12.70 15.12 -17.03
C ALA A 450 12.69 16.00 -18.30
N PRO A 451 12.78 15.42 -19.51
CA PRO A 451 12.70 16.18 -20.74
C PRO A 451 11.25 16.46 -21.14
N ALA A 452 11.01 17.54 -21.87
CA ALA A 452 9.67 17.97 -22.27
C ALA A 452 8.88 16.91 -23.08
N GLU A 453 9.57 16.09 -23.88
CA GLU A 453 8.96 15.09 -24.77
C GLU A 453 9.17 13.64 -24.30
N GLN A 454 9.67 13.41 -23.07
CA GLN A 454 10.00 12.05 -22.56
C GLN A 454 10.72 11.17 -23.60
N ARG A 455 11.75 11.74 -24.24
CA ARG A 455 12.49 11.13 -25.34
C ARG A 455 14.00 11.23 -25.12
N VAL A 456 14.73 10.19 -25.54
CA VAL A 456 16.19 10.20 -25.64
C VAL A 456 16.65 9.39 -26.85
N ASP A 457 17.77 9.77 -27.46
CA ASP A 457 18.39 8.97 -28.52
C ASP A 457 19.39 8.00 -27.89
N LEU A 458 19.12 6.70 -28.01
CA LEU A 458 20.04 5.62 -27.63
C LEU A 458 21.12 5.49 -28.70
N GLY A 459 22.37 5.76 -28.32
CA GLY A 459 23.51 5.48 -29.18
C GLY A 459 23.81 3.98 -29.22
N TYR A 460 23.85 3.40 -30.42
CA TYR A 460 24.15 1.99 -30.65
C TYR A 460 25.15 1.81 -31.80
N GLN A 461 26.07 0.85 -31.68
CA GLN A 461 27.09 0.57 -32.69
C GLN A 461 27.13 -0.91 -33.07
N CYS A 462 26.93 -1.20 -34.36
CA CYS A 462 27.15 -2.53 -34.93
C CYS A 462 28.66 -2.82 -35.10
N LEU A 463 29.04 -4.06 -34.82
CA LEU A 463 30.36 -4.64 -35.07
C LEU A 463 30.31 -5.61 -36.26
N ASP A 464 31.47 -5.98 -36.80
CA ASP A 464 31.57 -6.88 -37.95
C ASP A 464 30.83 -8.22 -37.72
N ASP A 465 30.97 -8.79 -36.52
CA ASP A 465 30.33 -10.06 -36.14
C ASP A 465 28.78 -9.95 -36.07
N ASP A 466 28.21 -8.75 -36.00
CA ASP A 466 26.76 -8.53 -35.98
C ASP A 466 26.13 -8.69 -37.36
N VAL A 467 26.90 -8.51 -38.44
CA VAL A 467 26.39 -8.67 -39.82
C VAL A 467 25.94 -10.12 -40.03
N GLY A 468 26.73 -11.09 -39.56
CA GLY A 468 26.39 -12.51 -39.65
C GLY A 468 25.22 -12.95 -38.75
N ARG A 469 24.85 -12.13 -37.77
CA ARG A 469 23.74 -12.37 -36.83
C ARG A 469 22.48 -11.59 -37.18
N SER A 470 22.54 -10.73 -38.19
CA SER A 470 21.42 -9.85 -38.56
C SER A 470 20.34 -10.58 -39.38
N PRO A 471 19.04 -10.30 -39.14
CA PRO A 471 18.51 -9.45 -38.07
C PRO A 471 18.48 -10.16 -36.71
N PHE A 472 18.64 -9.41 -35.60
CA PHE A 472 18.54 -9.93 -34.24
C PHE A 472 17.71 -9.01 -33.32
N ALA A 473 17.19 -9.57 -32.23
CA ALA A 473 16.45 -8.80 -31.23
C ALA A 473 17.41 -8.10 -30.25
N LEU A 474 17.38 -6.77 -30.22
CA LEU A 474 18.08 -5.94 -29.25
C LEU A 474 17.11 -5.58 -28.11
N LYS A 475 17.45 -5.99 -26.89
CA LYS A 475 16.67 -5.67 -25.68
C LYS A 475 17.07 -4.31 -25.12
N VAL A 476 16.09 -3.46 -24.86
CA VAL A 476 16.22 -2.14 -24.27
C VAL A 476 15.51 -2.10 -22.93
N VAL A 477 16.19 -1.59 -21.90
CA VAL A 477 15.66 -1.44 -20.54
C VAL A 477 15.89 -0.02 -20.07
N GLY A 478 14.86 0.60 -19.50
CA GLY A 478 14.97 1.83 -18.72
C GLY A 478 15.23 1.50 -17.26
N ARG A 479 16.14 2.23 -16.61
CA ARG A 479 16.35 2.16 -15.15
C ARG A 479 16.38 3.56 -14.58
N ASP A 480 15.54 3.83 -13.59
CA ASP A 480 15.46 5.14 -12.94
C ASP A 480 16.40 5.27 -11.73
N PHE A 481 16.43 6.44 -11.09
CA PHE A 481 17.25 6.71 -9.91
C PHE A 481 16.82 5.92 -8.67
N ALA A 482 15.59 5.39 -8.66
CA ALA A 482 15.12 4.47 -7.63
C ALA A 482 15.58 3.03 -7.85
N GLY A 483 16.17 2.74 -9.00
CA GLY A 483 16.50 1.39 -9.41
C GLY A 483 15.29 0.62 -9.96
N ILE A 484 14.17 1.30 -10.23
CA ILE A 484 13.03 0.70 -10.93
C ILE A 484 13.44 0.43 -12.37
N GLU A 485 13.29 -0.82 -12.79
CA GLU A 485 13.55 -1.25 -14.16
C GLU A 485 12.26 -1.47 -14.92
N THR A 486 12.23 -1.04 -16.18
CA THR A 486 11.14 -1.38 -17.09
C THR A 486 11.23 -2.83 -17.50
N LYS A 487 10.10 -3.41 -17.93
CA LYS A 487 10.14 -4.65 -18.73
C LYS A 487 11.00 -4.40 -19.99
N PRO A 488 11.80 -5.38 -20.45
CA PRO A 488 12.57 -5.21 -21.68
C PRO A 488 11.66 -5.00 -22.88
N ALA A 489 11.96 -3.96 -23.68
CA ALA A 489 11.37 -3.78 -25.00
C ALA A 489 12.37 -4.25 -26.07
N GLU A 490 11.87 -4.76 -27.20
CA GLU A 490 12.72 -5.36 -28.24
C GLU A 490 12.67 -4.56 -29.54
N ILE A 491 13.85 -4.29 -30.10
CA ILE A 491 14.04 -3.72 -31.44
C ILE A 491 14.60 -4.83 -32.33
N ILE A 492 14.06 -5.01 -33.54
CA ILE A 492 14.70 -5.86 -34.54
C ILE A 492 15.81 -5.07 -35.24
N MET A 493 17.06 -5.35 -34.86
CA MET A 493 18.25 -4.69 -35.37
C MET A 493 18.76 -5.36 -36.64
N THR A 494 19.08 -4.55 -37.64
CA THR A 494 19.77 -4.99 -38.87
C THR A 494 21.09 -4.25 -39.03
N CYS A 495 22.21 -4.96 -38.95
CA CYS A 495 23.54 -4.39 -39.15
C CYS A 495 23.98 -4.56 -40.61
N LEU A 496 24.30 -3.45 -41.27
CA LEU A 496 24.75 -3.41 -42.66
C LEU A 496 26.28 -3.29 -42.73
N PRO A 497 26.96 -4.03 -43.61
CA PRO A 497 28.41 -3.89 -43.78
C PRO A 497 28.76 -2.47 -44.24
N ARG A 498 29.96 -2.01 -43.89
CA ARG A 498 30.44 -0.71 -44.32
C ARG A 498 30.57 -0.68 -45.86
N PRO A 499 30.06 0.36 -46.56
CA PRO A 499 30.20 0.43 -48.01
C PRO A 499 31.70 0.42 -48.39
N GLU A 500 32.10 -0.46 -49.31
CA GLU A 500 33.44 -0.39 -49.89
C GLU A 500 33.56 0.96 -50.62
N ILE A 501 34.45 1.83 -50.12
CA ILE A 501 34.83 3.04 -50.84
C ILE A 501 35.60 2.55 -52.07
N GLY A 502 34.92 2.46 -53.20
CA GLY A 502 35.54 2.20 -54.48
C GLY A 502 36.66 3.21 -54.69
N VAL A 503 37.90 2.74 -54.65
CA VAL A 503 39.04 3.50 -55.13
C VAL A 503 38.74 3.82 -56.58
N ALA A 504 38.32 5.05 -56.85
CA ALA A 504 38.30 5.57 -58.22
C ALA A 504 39.72 5.42 -58.74
N GLN A 505 39.92 4.40 -59.60
CA GLN A 505 41.17 4.21 -60.32
C GLN A 505 41.45 5.52 -61.07
N ARG A 506 42.45 6.26 -60.61
CA ARG A 506 43.01 7.41 -61.31
C ARG A 506 44.04 6.94 -62.32
#